data_AF-A0A3L9DLT7-F1
#
_entry.id   AF-A0A3L9DLT7-F1
#
_cell.length_a   1.000
_cell.length_b   1.000
_cell.length_c   1.000
_cell.angle_alpha   90.00
_cell.angle_beta   90.00
_cell.angle_gamma   90.00
#
_symmetry.space_group_name_H-M   'P 1'
#
loop_
_entity.id
_entity.type
_entity.pdbx_description
1 polymer ?
#
loop_
_entity_poly.entity_id
_entity_poly.type
_entity_poly.pdbx_seq_one_letter_code
_entity_poly.pdbx_strand_id
1 'polypeptide(L)'
;MGYKVIRPFKDLNDPEKHDYVAGDVFPREGHEPSENFTKGLLTGNNSAGSIFLIVGDDTKETETLVEEETGTEEVPESADEETPVEEAEKPKRKRTTKKAEA
;
A
#
# COMPACT_ATOMS: atom_id res chain seq x y z
N MET A 1 10.58 11.88 -18.95
CA MET A 1 11.05 11.96 -17.55
C MET A 1 10.51 10.76 -16.81
N GLY A 2 11.34 10.05 -16.03
CA GLY A 2 10.90 8.94 -15.17
C GLY A 2 10.96 9.36 -13.69
N TYR A 3 10.17 8.71 -12.84
CA TYR A 3 10.19 8.97 -11.40
C TYR A 3 11.04 7.94 -10.68
N LYS A 4 11.72 8.37 -9.62
CA LYS A 4 12.45 7.50 -8.70
C LYS A 4 11.78 7.49 -7.35
N VAL A 5 11.66 6.31 -6.79
CA VAL A 5 11.14 6.09 -5.44
C VAL A 5 12.23 6.45 -4.45
N ILE A 6 11.90 7.29 -3.46
CA ILE A 6 12.81 7.67 -2.37
C ILE A 6 12.39 7.07 -1.03
N ARG A 7 11.11 6.73 -0.88
CA ARG A 7 10.57 6.03 0.28
C ARG A 7 9.83 4.77 -0.16
N PRO A 8 10.00 3.66 0.57
CA PRO A 8 9.24 2.45 0.27
C PRO A 8 7.75 2.70 0.48
N PHE A 9 6.94 2.24 -0.47
CA PHE A 9 5.49 2.27 -0.34
C PHE A 9 4.86 1.12 -1.11
N LYS A 10 3.65 0.76 -0.70
CA LYS A 10 2.84 -0.23 -1.40
C LYS A 10 1.86 0.48 -2.31
N ASP A 11 1.90 0.18 -3.61
CA ASP A 11 0.93 0.72 -4.55
C ASP A 11 -0.35 -0.11 -4.50
N LEU A 12 -1.41 0.46 -3.93
CA LEU A 12 -2.70 -0.19 -3.82
C LEU A 12 -3.57 -0.01 -5.09
N ASN A 13 -3.16 0.86 -6.01
CA ASN A 13 -3.84 1.01 -7.30
C ASN A 13 -3.39 -0.04 -8.31
N ASP A 14 -2.22 -0.64 -8.08
CA ASP A 14 -1.72 -1.73 -8.90
C ASP A 14 -2.45 -3.05 -8.59
N PRO A 15 -2.88 -3.83 -9.60
CA PRO A 15 -3.56 -5.11 -9.38
C PRO A 15 -2.67 -6.14 -8.68
N GLU A 16 -1.35 -6.09 -8.87
CA GLU A 16 -0.39 -6.95 -8.17
C GLU A 16 -0.03 -6.41 -6.78
N LYS A 17 -0.51 -5.21 -6.44
CA LYS A 17 -0.22 -4.51 -5.18
C LYS A 17 1.28 -4.42 -4.91
N HIS A 18 2.01 -3.93 -5.91
CA HIS A 18 3.46 -3.93 -5.90
C HIS A 18 4.04 -3.13 -4.73
N ASP A 19 5.02 -3.71 -4.05
CA ASP A 19 5.79 -3.07 -2.99
C ASP A 19 7.04 -2.44 -3.61
N TYR A 20 7.07 -1.11 -3.70
CA TYR A 20 8.21 -0.35 -4.20
C TYR A 20 9.21 -0.10 -3.08
N VAL A 21 10.52 -0.20 -3.38
CA VAL A 21 11.58 0.18 -2.45
C VAL A 21 12.29 1.46 -2.89
N ALA A 22 13.04 2.09 -1.98
CA ALA A 22 13.83 3.26 -2.33
C ALA A 22 14.84 2.90 -3.44
N GLY A 23 14.86 3.70 -4.50
CA GLY A 23 15.66 3.48 -5.70
C GLY A 23 14.90 2.88 -6.88
N ASP A 24 13.69 2.34 -6.67
CA ASP A 24 12.87 1.81 -7.76
C ASP A 24 12.42 2.89 -8.75
N VAL A 25 12.07 2.45 -9.95
CA VAL A 25 11.51 3.30 -11.00
C VAL A 25 9.99 3.18 -10.98
N PHE A 26 9.32 4.33 -10.93
CA PHE A 26 7.85 4.42 -10.96
C PHE A 26 7.39 5.17 -12.22
N PRO A 27 6.29 4.76 -12.87
CA PRO A 27 5.50 3.55 -12.61
C PRO A 27 6.08 2.26 -13.23
N ARG A 28 5.56 1.09 -12.79
CA ARG A 28 5.89 -0.22 -13.39
C ARG A 28 5.51 -0.30 -14.87
N GLU A 29 6.27 -1.07 -15.63
CA GLU A 29 5.99 -1.29 -17.05
C GLU A 29 4.61 -1.94 -17.22
N GLY A 30 3.73 -1.30 -18.00
CA GLY A 30 2.35 -1.76 -18.20
C GLY A 30 1.34 -1.32 -17.14
N HIS A 31 1.77 -0.55 -16.13
CA HIS A 31 0.86 0.10 -15.18
C HIS A 31 0.84 1.62 -15.38
N GLU A 32 -0.35 2.16 -15.63
CA GLU A 32 -0.57 3.62 -15.69
C GLU A 32 -1.31 4.08 -14.44
N PRO A 33 -0.59 4.61 -13.44
CA PRO A 33 -1.21 5.18 -12.25
C PRO A 33 -1.98 6.45 -12.62
N SER A 34 -2.95 6.80 -11.77
CA SER A 34 -3.65 8.08 -11.92
C SER A 34 -2.69 9.26 -11.74
N GLU A 35 -2.87 10.33 -12.53
CA GLU A 35 -2.03 11.53 -12.43
C GLU A 35 -2.11 12.16 -11.03
N ASN A 36 -3.31 12.16 -10.43
CA ASN A 36 -3.52 12.70 -9.08
C ASN A 36 -2.80 11.88 -8.00
N PHE A 37 -2.73 10.56 -8.19
CA PHE A 37 -1.97 9.67 -7.31
C PHE A 37 -0.47 9.94 -7.42
N THR A 38 0.04 9.99 -8.66
CA THR A 38 1.44 10.31 -8.92
C THR A 38 1.84 11.67 -8.35
N LYS A 39 1.00 12.70 -8.53
CA LYS A 39 1.19 14.02 -7.92
C LYS A 39 1.18 13.97 -6.39
N GLY A 40 0.29 13.19 -5.79
CA GLY A 40 0.25 12.98 -4.34
C GLY A 40 1.53 12.34 -3.80
N LEU A 41 2.13 11.41 -4.55
CA LEU A 41 3.42 10.80 -4.19
C LEU A 41 4.61 11.75 -4.37
N LEU A 42 4.56 12.65 -5.37
CA LEU A 42 5.60 13.67 -5.63
C LEU A 42 5.56 14.84 -4.63
N THR A 43 4.36 15.26 -4.22
CA THR A 43 4.16 16.45 -3.38
C THR A 43 4.01 16.13 -1.90
N GLY A 44 3.76 14.87 -1.55
CA GLY A 44 3.39 14.46 -0.20
C GLY A 44 1.94 14.74 0.16
N ASN A 45 1.12 15.22 -0.78
CA ASN A 45 -0.31 15.46 -0.58
C ASN A 45 -1.12 14.15 -0.67
N ASN A 46 -0.68 13.14 0.10
CA ASN A 46 -1.27 11.83 0.24
C ASN A 46 -1.63 11.58 1.72
N SER A 47 -2.30 10.47 2.02
CA SER A 47 -2.73 10.18 3.40
C SER A 47 -1.57 10.00 4.39
N ALA A 48 -0.36 9.72 3.90
CA ALA A 48 0.84 9.59 4.73
C ALA A 48 1.55 10.95 4.95
N GLY A 49 1.14 12.01 4.25
CA GLY A 49 1.77 13.33 4.34
C GLY A 49 3.25 13.35 3.92
N SER A 50 3.70 12.34 3.18
CA SER A 50 5.12 12.09 2.89
C SER A 50 5.39 12.02 1.40
N ILE A 51 6.55 12.53 0.98
CA ILE A 51 7.02 12.44 -0.41
C ILE A 51 7.62 11.05 -0.64
N PHE A 52 7.15 10.35 -1.67
CA PHE A 52 7.61 9.01 -2.04
C PHE A 52 8.38 8.97 -3.36
N LEU A 53 8.16 9.95 -4.24
CA LEU A 53 8.76 10.01 -5.57
C LEU A 53 9.54 11.31 -5.77
N ILE A 54 10.57 11.26 -6.60
CA ILE A 54 11.26 12.41 -7.18
C ILE A 54 11.37 12.26 -8.70
N VAL A 55 11.55 13.37 -9.42
CA VAL A 55 11.89 13.30 -10.84
C VAL A 55 13.33 12.80 -10.95
N GLY A 56 13.62 11.85 -11.85
CA GLY A 56 14.89 11.13 -11.91
C GLY A 56 16.16 11.99 -12.08
N ASP A 57 16.01 13.29 -12.36
CA ASP A 57 17.08 14.26 -12.50
C ASP A 57 17.45 14.96 -11.16
N ASP A 58 16.57 14.93 -10.15
CA ASP A 58 16.73 15.56 -8.82
C ASP A 58 17.47 14.66 -7.80
N THR A 59 18.31 13.76 -8.28
CA THR A 59 19.02 12.74 -7.47
C THR A 59 20.17 13.29 -6.63
N LYS A 60 20.40 14.61 -6.61
CA LYS A 60 21.60 15.20 -5.97
C LYS A 60 21.37 15.71 -4.54
N GLU A 61 20.13 15.81 -4.08
CA GLU A 61 19.81 16.49 -2.81
C GLU A 61 18.96 15.65 -1.82
N THR A 62 18.59 14.42 -2.20
CA THR A 62 17.70 13.58 -1.38
C THR A 62 18.41 12.58 -0.47
N GLU A 63 19.70 12.32 -0.64
CA GLU A 63 20.48 11.53 0.33
C GLU A 63 20.51 12.21 1.71
N THR A 64 20.36 13.54 1.78
CA THR A 64 20.31 14.31 3.03
C THR A 64 18.93 14.35 3.71
N LEU A 65 17.83 14.01 3.03
CA LEU A 65 16.49 14.01 3.64
C LEU A 65 16.14 12.67 4.31
N VAL A 66 16.81 11.58 3.93
CA VAL A 66 16.58 10.24 4.49
C VAL A 66 17.08 10.13 5.94
N GLU A 67 18.04 10.95 6.36
CA GLU A 67 18.60 10.93 7.73
C GLU A 67 17.73 11.63 8.80
N GLU A 68 16.72 12.44 8.45
CA GLU A 68 15.94 13.19 9.46
C GLU A 68 14.64 12.51 9.93
N GLU A 69 14.26 11.35 9.40
CA GLU A 69 13.10 10.57 9.90
C GLU A 69 13.46 9.17 10.40
N THR A 70 14.72 8.96 10.82
CA THR A 70 15.08 7.84 11.70
C THR A 70 15.19 8.33 13.14
N GLY A 71 14.05 8.49 13.82
CA GLY A 71 14.07 8.80 15.24
C GLY A 71 12.70 8.81 15.91
N THR A 72 12.43 7.74 16.69
CA THR A 72 11.36 7.61 17.72
C THR A 72 10.05 7.04 17.13
N GLU A 73 9.55 5.85 17.47
CA GLU A 73 9.60 5.09 18.73
C GLU A 73 9.20 3.61 18.49
N GLU A 74 9.97 2.70 19.09
CA GLU A 74 9.63 1.34 19.55
C GLU A 74 8.87 0.34 18.66
N VAL A 75 9.61 -0.67 18.19
CA VAL A 75 9.19 -2.06 18.39
C VAL A 75 10.16 -2.65 19.42
N PRO A 76 9.65 -3.15 20.56
CA PRO A 76 9.84 -4.57 20.79
C PRO A 76 8.58 -5.27 21.32
N GLU A 77 8.32 -6.43 20.73
CA GLU A 77 7.90 -7.65 21.44
C GLU A 77 6.57 -7.64 22.22
N SER A 78 5.53 -8.22 21.60
CA SER A 78 4.60 -9.06 22.37
C SER A 78 4.10 -10.19 21.47
N ALA A 79 4.89 -11.25 21.41
CA ALA A 79 4.35 -12.59 21.30
C ALA A 79 3.75 -12.90 22.69
N ASP A 80 2.43 -13.03 22.81
CA ASP A 80 1.75 -14.14 23.48
C ASP A 80 0.23 -13.86 23.57
N GLU A 81 -0.54 -14.85 23.12
CA GLU A 81 -1.86 -15.22 23.63
C GLU A 81 -3.04 -14.22 23.56
N GLU A 82 -3.86 -14.31 22.49
CA GLU A 82 -5.30 -14.44 22.73
C GLU A 82 -5.99 -15.30 21.65
N THR A 83 -6.42 -16.46 22.12
CA THR A 83 -7.28 -17.45 21.50
C THR A 83 -8.59 -16.87 20.96
N PRO A 84 -8.98 -17.11 19.70
CA PRO A 84 -10.39 -17.06 19.32
C PRO A 84 -11.04 -18.41 19.64
N VAL A 85 -11.58 -18.54 20.86
CA VAL A 85 -12.54 -19.59 21.18
C VAL A 85 -13.90 -19.21 20.56
N GLU A 86 -14.19 -19.87 19.45
CA GLU A 86 -15.44 -20.60 19.20
C GLU A 86 -16.78 -19.95 19.62
N GLU A 87 -17.60 -19.54 18.63
CA GLU A 87 -19.01 -19.95 18.52
C GLU A 87 -19.50 -19.61 17.09
N ALA A 88 -19.49 -20.56 16.15
CA ALA A 88 -20.60 -21.43 15.83
C ALA A 88 -21.93 -20.69 15.53
N GLU A 89 -22.18 -20.35 14.26
CA GLU A 89 -23.46 -20.75 13.64
C GLU A 89 -23.42 -20.72 12.11
N LYS A 90 -23.38 -21.92 11.52
CA LYS A 90 -24.04 -22.18 10.24
C LYS A 90 -25.50 -22.51 10.57
N PRO A 91 -26.45 -22.07 9.74
CA PRO A 91 -27.09 -23.12 8.96
C PRO A 91 -27.17 -22.81 7.47
N LYS A 92 -26.77 -23.84 6.72
CA LYS A 92 -27.17 -24.12 5.35
C LYS A 92 -28.69 -23.96 5.19
N ARG A 93 -29.15 -23.16 4.22
CA ARG A 93 -30.32 -23.55 3.41
C ARG A 93 -30.03 -23.37 1.92
N LYS A 94 -29.79 -24.54 1.31
CA LYS A 94 -29.68 -24.80 -0.13
C LYS A 94 -31.02 -24.58 -0.84
N ARG A 95 -30.94 -24.00 -2.03
CA ARG A 95 -31.64 -24.34 -3.30
C ARG A 95 -33.18 -24.42 -3.35
N THR A 96 -33.73 -23.50 -4.16
CA THR A 96 -34.56 -23.70 -5.36
C THR A 96 -35.84 -24.56 -5.34
N THR A 97 -36.88 -23.97 -5.97
CA THR A 97 -37.87 -24.52 -6.92
C THR A 97 -39.19 -25.15 -6.44
N LYS A 98 -40.28 -24.48 -6.86
CA LYS A 98 -41.38 -24.96 -7.75
C LYS A 98 -42.64 -25.61 -7.12
N LYS A 99 -43.79 -24.96 -7.44
CA LYS A 99 -45.19 -25.42 -7.71
C LYS A 99 -45.67 -26.80 -7.21
N ALA A 100 -46.89 -26.82 -6.67
CA ALA A 100 -48.10 -27.59 -7.10
C ALA A 100 -49.06 -27.68 -5.89
N GLU A 101 -50.27 -27.10 -5.95
CA GLU A 101 -51.56 -27.73 -6.33
C GLU A 101 -52.03 -28.81 -5.33
N ALA A 102 -53.09 -28.47 -4.59
CA ALA A 102 -54.22 -29.32 -4.20
C ALA A 102 -55.28 -28.45 -3.52
#